data_AF-A0A0M1J240-F1
#
_entry.id   AF-A0A0M1J240-F1
#
_cell.length_a   1.000
_cell.length_b   1.000
_cell.length_c   1.000
_cell.angle_alpha   90.00
_cell.angle_beta   90.00
_cell.angle_gamma   90.00
#
_symmetry.space_group_name_H-M   'P 1'
#
loop_
_entity.id
_entity.type
_entity.pdbx_description
1 polymer ?
#
loop_
_entity_poly.entity_id
_entity_poly.type
_entity_poly.pdbx_seq_one_letter_code
_entity_poly.pdbx_strand_id
1 'polypeptide(L)'
;YIAPSADLISQEQAEMLANQKVEELAPLRIELIQLNYAKASDIQAVLKSASAAPAKTADPTSRDANKPNPAANTQNNNEQLLSARGQVTVYEQTNSLLIQDTADRLEQVRAIIAKLDVPSQQVLIESRIVIANNSFSRDLGVRFGLSGTREIANNNWITTAGGLGGYLDNTADIGSAVLAGAAEALFSTA
;
A
#
# COMPACT_ATOMS: atom_id res chain seq x y z
N TYR A 1 -2.75 36.41 57.77
CA TYR A 1 -2.87 37.68 57.01
C TYR A 1 -2.87 37.28 55.55
N ILE A 2 -4.00 37.45 54.86
CA ILE A 2 -4.23 36.91 53.51
C ILE A 2 -3.95 38.07 52.56
N ALA A 3 -2.98 37.91 51.65
CA ALA A 3 -2.72 38.92 50.64
C ALA A 3 -3.98 39.10 49.78
N PRO A 4 -4.48 40.33 49.57
CA PRO A 4 -5.64 40.57 48.73
C PRO A 4 -5.33 40.07 47.31
N SER A 5 -6.16 39.18 46.78
CA SER A 5 -6.02 38.66 45.40
C SER A 5 -6.12 39.76 44.33
N ALA A 6 -6.71 40.91 44.66
CA ALA A 6 -6.89 42.03 43.75
C ALA A 6 -5.57 42.72 43.36
N ASP A 7 -4.64 42.90 44.31
CA ASP A 7 -3.39 43.61 44.03
C ASP A 7 -2.43 42.76 43.19
N LEU A 8 -2.39 41.44 43.45
CA LEU A 8 -1.61 40.48 42.67
C LEU A 8 -2.04 40.45 41.19
N ILE A 9 -3.35 40.44 40.94
CA ILE A 9 -3.90 40.46 39.58
C ILE A 9 -3.50 41.74 38.85
N SER A 10 -3.52 42.90 39.53
CA SER A 10 -3.15 44.17 38.90
C SER A 10 -1.67 44.26 38.57
N GLN A 11 -0.80 43.75 39.44
CA GLN A 11 0.65 43.70 39.20
C GLN A 11 0.98 42.72 38.07
N GLU A 12 0.36 41.55 38.06
CA GLU A 12 0.55 40.54 37.00
C GLU A 12 0.07 41.05 35.64
N GLN A 13 -1.05 41.78 35.59
CA GLN A 13 -1.51 42.44 34.37
C GLN A 13 -0.53 43.52 33.88
N ALA A 14 0.04 44.31 34.77
CA ALA A 14 1.02 45.34 34.41
C ALA A 14 2.30 44.73 33.83
N GLU A 15 2.77 43.60 34.38
CA GLU A 15 3.92 42.86 33.86
C GLU A 15 3.63 42.27 32.47
N MET A 16 2.44 41.70 32.27
CA MET A 16 2.03 41.19 30.97
C MET A 16 1.95 42.30 29.91
N LEU A 17 1.41 43.46 30.26
CA LEU A 17 1.36 44.63 29.39
C LEU A 17 2.76 45.18 29.09
N ALA A 18 3.66 45.17 30.06
CA ALA A 18 5.06 45.55 29.85
C ALA A 18 5.73 44.62 28.82
N ASN A 19 5.53 43.31 28.95
CA ASN A 19 6.07 42.33 28.00
C ASN A 19 5.48 42.52 26.59
N GLN A 20 4.16 42.72 26.46
CA GLN A 20 3.52 43.01 25.16
C GLN A 20 4.06 44.30 24.54
N LYS A 21 4.30 45.34 25.34
CA LYS A 21 4.81 46.63 24.87
C LYS A 21 6.27 46.54 24.44
N VAL A 22 7.08 45.71 25.07
CA VAL A 22 8.46 45.42 24.64
C VAL A 22 8.46 44.72 23.29
N GLU A 23 7.59 43.72 23.09
CA GLU A 23 7.45 43.03 21.80
C GLU A 23 6.94 43.96 20.69
N GLU A 24 6.01 44.86 21.00
CA GLU A 24 5.53 45.86 20.04
C GLU A 24 6.63 46.87 19.67
N LEU A 25 7.50 47.24 20.60
CA LEU A 25 8.59 48.20 20.35
C LEU A 25 9.83 47.57 19.69
N ALA A 26 9.85 46.25 19.52
CA ALA A 26 10.95 45.58 18.83
C ALA A 26 10.97 46.00 17.34
N PRO A 27 12.16 46.25 16.76
CA PRO A 27 12.26 46.61 15.35
C PRO A 27 11.93 45.41 14.46
N LEU A 28 11.01 45.60 13.52
CA LEU A 28 10.70 44.59 12.50
C LEU A 28 11.79 44.57 11.44
N ARG A 29 12.27 43.38 11.09
CA ARG A 29 13.25 43.14 10.04
C ARG A 29 12.60 42.36 8.91
N ILE A 30 13.04 42.63 7.69
CA ILE A 30 12.59 41.93 6.48
C ILE A 30 13.70 40.99 6.04
N GLU A 31 13.35 39.72 5.84
CA GLU A 31 14.25 38.71 5.30
C GLU A 31 13.61 38.04 4.08
N LEU A 32 14.43 37.79 3.06
CA LEU A 32 14.03 37.05 1.87
C LEU A 32 14.67 35.67 1.91
N ILE A 33 13.84 34.62 1.97
CA ILE A 33 14.28 33.23 2.00
C ILE A 33 13.85 32.54 0.72
N GLN A 34 14.81 32.04 -0.05
CA GLN A 34 14.54 31.25 -1.25
C GLN A 34 14.38 29.77 -0.88
N LEU A 35 13.37 29.11 -1.48
CA LEU A 35 13.09 27.69 -1.27
C LEU A 35 13.48 26.88 -2.51
N ASN A 36 14.02 25.68 -2.29
CA ASN A 36 14.55 24.84 -3.37
C ASN A 36 13.63 23.68 -3.75
N TYR A 37 13.03 23.02 -2.76
CA TYR A 37 12.24 21.80 -2.94
C TYR A 37 10.75 22.03 -2.70
N ALA A 38 10.42 22.74 -1.62
CA ALA A 38 9.03 23.07 -1.27
C ALA A 38 8.53 24.31 -2.02
N LYS A 39 7.22 24.36 -2.29
CA LYS A 39 6.57 25.56 -2.84
C LYS A 39 6.37 26.60 -1.74
N ALA A 40 6.71 27.85 -2.04
CA ALA A 40 6.52 28.98 -1.13
C ALA A 40 5.06 29.16 -0.68
N SER A 41 4.09 28.91 -1.56
CA SER A 41 2.66 28.97 -1.22
C SER A 41 2.28 27.95 -0.14
N ASP A 42 2.77 26.71 -0.26
CA ASP A 42 2.46 25.63 0.68
C ASP A 42 3.11 25.92 2.05
N ILE A 43 4.35 26.41 2.06
CA ILE A 43 5.03 26.82 3.30
C ILE A 43 4.32 28.02 3.94
N GLN A 44 3.87 29.00 3.16
CA GLN A 44 3.09 30.12 3.69
C GLN A 44 1.80 29.63 4.35
N ALA A 45 1.09 28.67 3.75
CA ALA A 45 -0.11 28.09 4.34
C ALA A 45 0.20 27.38 5.66
N VAL A 46 1.28 26.61 5.72
CA VAL A 46 1.73 25.95 6.95
C VAL A 46 2.10 26.98 8.02
N LEU A 47 2.88 28.00 7.69
CA LEU A 47 3.27 29.07 8.63
C LEU A 47 2.05 29.83 9.16
N LYS A 48 1.09 30.17 8.28
CA LYS A 48 -0.17 30.83 8.68
C LYS A 48 -1.04 29.93 9.54
N SER A 49 -1.12 28.64 9.22
CA SER A 49 -1.87 27.66 10.01
C SER A 49 -1.23 27.40 11.37
N ALA A 50 0.10 27.48 11.46
CA ALA A 50 0.85 27.37 12.72
C ALA A 50 0.77 28.66 13.55
N SER A 51 0.67 29.83 12.91
CA SER A 51 0.45 31.12 13.60
C SER A 51 -1.02 31.36 13.95
N ALA A 52 -1.95 30.64 13.32
CA ALA A 52 -3.36 30.67 13.67
C ALA A 52 -3.55 29.85 14.94
N ALA A 53 -3.42 30.51 16.09
CA ALA A 53 -3.81 29.97 17.39
C ALA A 53 -5.20 29.30 17.27
N PRO A 54 -5.44 28.18 17.98
CA PRO A 54 -6.73 27.51 17.95
C PRO A 54 -7.80 28.53 18.29
N ALA A 55 -8.71 28.73 17.34
CA ALA A 55 -9.96 29.40 17.62
C ALA A 55 -10.53 28.77 18.89
N LYS A 56 -10.64 29.61 19.92
CA LYS A 56 -11.30 29.34 21.20
C LYS A 56 -12.55 28.50 20.92
N THR A 57 -12.45 27.20 21.09
CA THR A 57 -13.59 26.30 20.99
C THR A 57 -14.28 26.29 22.34
N ALA A 58 -15.61 26.30 22.26
CA ALA A 58 -16.56 26.02 23.31
C ALA A 58 -16.81 27.13 24.35
N ASP A 59 -17.81 27.95 24.03
CA ASP A 59 -18.94 28.06 24.96
C ASP A 59 -19.36 26.62 25.37
N PRO A 60 -19.26 26.24 26.66
CA PRO A 60 -19.55 24.89 27.13
C PRO A 60 -21.05 24.52 27.15
N THR A 61 -21.93 25.29 26.50
CA THR A 61 -23.39 25.04 26.52
C THR A 61 -23.99 24.39 25.26
N SER A 62 -23.19 24.01 24.25
CA SER A 62 -23.69 23.20 23.13
C SER A 62 -23.63 21.70 23.42
N ARG A 63 -24.66 21.20 24.12
CA ARG A 63 -24.89 19.78 24.46
C ARG A 63 -25.21 18.85 23.26
N ASP A 64 -24.76 19.14 22.04
CA ASP A 64 -24.95 18.17 20.94
C ASP A 64 -23.82 17.12 20.99
N ALA A 65 -24.11 16.02 21.67
CA ALA A 65 -23.16 14.95 22.01
C ALA A 65 -22.89 13.97 20.85
N ASN A 66 -23.15 14.32 19.58
CA ASN A 66 -22.92 13.38 18.49
C ASN A 66 -22.39 14.02 17.18
N LYS A 67 -21.25 14.70 17.26
CA LYS A 67 -20.30 14.76 16.14
C LYS A 67 -18.97 14.17 16.59
N PRO A 68 -18.41 13.17 15.89
CA PRO A 68 -17.03 12.76 16.12
C PRO A 68 -16.15 13.97 15.80
N ASN A 69 -15.64 14.59 16.87
CA ASN A 69 -14.68 15.68 16.82
C ASN A 69 -13.40 15.10 16.21
N PRO A 70 -12.96 15.50 15.00
CA PRO A 70 -11.72 14.98 14.44
C PRO A 70 -10.60 15.33 15.42
N ALA A 71 -9.94 14.27 15.88
CA ALA A 71 -8.90 14.22 16.89
C ALA A 71 -8.13 15.54 17.08
N ALA A 72 -8.47 16.23 18.17
CA ALA A 72 -7.60 17.21 18.81
C ALA A 72 -6.34 16.50 19.31
N ASN A 73 -5.32 16.42 18.46
CA ASN A 73 -3.94 16.32 18.91
C ASN A 73 -3.29 17.70 18.75
N THR A 74 -3.74 18.65 19.55
CA THR A 74 -3.05 19.92 19.75
C THR A 74 -1.95 19.65 20.77
N GLN A 75 -0.82 19.09 20.30
CA GLN A 75 0.41 19.14 21.07
C GLN A 75 0.78 20.61 21.23
N ASN A 76 0.61 21.05 22.48
CA ASN A 76 1.01 22.32 23.05
C ASN A 76 2.32 22.84 22.44
N ASN A 77 2.21 23.76 21.48
CA ASN A 77 3.23 24.74 21.19
C ASN A 77 2.48 26.06 21.05
N ASN A 78 2.25 26.70 22.19
CA ASN A 78 1.57 27.99 22.31
C ASN A 78 2.50 29.14 21.87
N GLU A 79 3.30 28.90 20.85
CA GLU A 79 4.18 29.89 20.25
C GLU A 79 3.59 30.21 18.90
N GLN A 80 2.86 31.32 18.86
CA GLN A 80 2.53 31.98 17.62
C GLN A 80 3.83 32.12 16.83
N LEU A 81 3.96 31.35 15.75
CA LEU A 81 5.22 31.22 15.00
C LEU A 81 5.64 32.54 14.36
N LEU A 82 4.68 33.46 14.19
CA LEU A 82 4.88 34.83 13.77
C LEU A 82 4.46 35.76 14.91
N SER A 83 5.15 36.88 15.10
CA SER A 83 4.69 37.93 16.02
C SER A 83 3.29 38.42 15.63
N ALA A 84 2.57 39.03 16.56
CA ALA A 84 1.27 39.67 16.30
C ALA A 84 1.33 40.71 15.16
N ARG A 85 2.53 41.26 14.88
CA ARG A 85 2.80 42.22 13.81
C ARG A 85 3.51 41.62 12.60
N GLY A 86 3.79 40.32 12.64
CA GLY A 86 4.53 39.62 11.61
C GLY A 86 3.69 39.37 10.35
N GLN A 87 4.30 39.51 9.17
CA GLN A 87 3.63 39.21 7.90
C GLN A 87 4.51 38.33 7.00
N VAL A 88 3.87 37.43 6.27
CA VAL A 88 4.52 36.53 5.29
C VAL A 88 3.85 36.69 3.93
N THR A 89 4.66 37.08 2.95
CA THR A 89 4.26 37.25 1.55
C THR A 89 5.06 36.30 0.66
N VAL A 90 4.41 35.75 -0.37
CA VAL A 90 5.04 34.84 -1.33
C VAL A 90 5.40 35.58 -2.60
N TYR A 91 6.61 35.34 -3.10
CA TYR A 91 7.03 35.69 -4.46
C TYR A 91 7.07 34.42 -5.30
N GLU A 92 6.04 34.21 -6.12
CA GLU A 92 5.87 32.97 -6.88
C GLU A 92 6.92 32.78 -7.98
N GLN A 93 7.34 33.87 -8.66
CA GLN A 93 8.30 33.79 -9.75
C GLN A 93 9.68 33.27 -9.32
N THR A 94 10.09 33.59 -8.08
CA THR A 94 11.41 33.21 -7.54
C THR A 94 11.33 32.11 -6.48
N ASN A 95 10.13 31.53 -6.26
CA ASN A 95 9.83 30.61 -5.16
C ASN A 95 10.44 31.08 -3.83
N SER A 96 10.20 32.34 -3.47
CA SER A 96 10.79 32.98 -2.30
C SER A 96 9.72 33.46 -1.32
N LEU A 97 10.04 33.36 -0.03
CA LEU A 97 9.24 33.90 1.06
C LEU A 97 9.83 35.21 1.53
N LEU A 98 9.02 36.26 1.52
CA LEU A 98 9.31 37.52 2.18
C LEU A 98 8.67 37.51 3.55
N ILE A 99 9.49 37.57 4.59
CA ILE A 99 9.06 37.48 5.97
C ILE A 99 9.46 38.77 6.67
N GLN A 100 8.50 39.39 7.34
CA GLN A 100 8.72 40.57 8.15
C GLN A 100 8.35 40.25 9.59
N ASP A 101 9.33 40.18 10.49
CA ASP A 101 9.11 39.86 11.90
C ASP A 101 10.28 40.37 12.79
N THR A 102 10.23 40.09 14.09
CA THR A 102 11.33 40.31 15.04
C THR A 102 12.48 39.35 14.79
N ALA A 103 13.69 39.72 15.22
CA ALA A 103 14.90 38.94 14.98
C ALA A 103 14.81 37.51 15.56
N ASP A 104 14.27 37.35 16.76
CA ASP A 104 14.14 36.05 17.43
C ASP A 104 13.17 35.12 16.67
N ARG A 105 12.08 35.67 16.15
CA ARG A 105 11.09 34.91 15.36
C ARG A 105 11.65 34.51 13.99
N LEU A 106 12.44 35.37 13.34
CA LEU A 106 13.08 35.04 12.07
C LEU A 106 14.04 33.84 12.20
N GLU A 107 14.80 33.74 13.30
CA GLU A 107 15.68 32.60 13.55
C GLU A 107 14.89 31.30 13.73
N GLN A 108 13.79 31.35 14.48
CA GLN A 108 12.89 30.22 14.69
C GLN A 108 12.24 29.75 13.37
N VAL A 109 11.72 30.70 12.56
CA VAL A 109 11.11 30.40 11.27
C VAL A 109 12.13 29.78 10.31
N ARG A 110 13.37 30.28 10.29
CA ARG A 110 14.46 29.70 9.50
C ARG A 110 14.73 28.25 9.87
N ALA A 111 14.76 27.93 11.15
CA ALA A 111 14.99 26.55 11.62
C ALA A 111 13.87 25.59 11.18
N ILE A 112 12.63 26.08 11.11
CA ILE A 112 11.49 25.27 10.64
C ILE A 112 11.52 25.11 9.13
N ILE A 113 11.75 26.19 8.38
CA ILE A 113 11.87 26.15 6.91
C ILE A 113 12.95 25.15 6.50
N ALA A 114 14.09 25.13 7.18
CA ALA A 114 15.18 24.18 6.91
C ALA A 114 14.78 22.70 7.06
N LYS A 115 13.77 22.39 7.90
CA LYS A 115 13.24 21.03 8.06
C LYS A 115 12.16 20.69 7.03
N LEU A 116 11.44 21.68 6.53
CA LEU A 116 10.37 21.50 5.56
C LEU A 116 10.87 21.51 4.11
N ASP A 117 11.95 22.23 3.82
CA ASP A 117 12.56 22.30 2.48
C ASP A 117 13.46 21.09 2.20
N VAL A 118 12.83 19.90 2.18
CA VAL A 118 13.50 18.62 1.88
C VAL A 118 12.94 18.00 0.59
N PRO A 119 13.76 17.28 -0.19
CA PRO A 119 13.27 16.60 -1.40
C PRO A 119 12.26 15.51 -1.06
N SER A 120 11.19 15.42 -1.84
CA SER A 120 10.22 14.33 -1.71
C SER A 120 10.78 13.03 -2.30
N GLN A 121 10.47 11.90 -1.66
CA GLN A 121 10.86 10.59 -2.16
C GLN A 121 9.84 10.11 -3.19
N GLN A 122 10.32 9.70 -4.36
CA GLN A 122 9.50 9.05 -5.37
C GLN A 122 9.44 7.54 -5.08
N VAL A 123 8.25 6.95 -5.18
CA VAL A 123 8.05 5.51 -5.03
C VAL A 123 7.87 4.85 -6.40
N LEU A 124 8.61 3.77 -6.66
CA LEU A 124 8.45 2.95 -7.86
C LEU A 124 7.25 2.02 -7.68
N ILE A 125 6.30 2.05 -8.62
CA ILE A 125 5.17 1.13 -8.64
C ILE A 125 5.44 0.04 -9.68
N GLU A 126 5.77 -1.17 -9.21
CA GLU A 126 5.88 -2.35 -10.05
C GLU A 126 4.60 -3.17 -9.95
N SER A 127 4.05 -3.59 -11.09
CA SER A 127 2.98 -4.59 -11.13
C SER A 127 3.36 -5.71 -12.09
N ARG A 128 3.02 -6.95 -11.72
CA ARG A 128 3.22 -8.13 -12.59
C ARG A 128 1.86 -8.74 -12.90
N ILE A 129 1.56 -8.86 -14.19
CA ILE A 129 0.37 -9.57 -14.68
C ILE A 129 0.76 -11.03 -14.93
N VAL A 130 0.00 -11.98 -14.37
CA VAL A 130 0.18 -13.42 -14.61
C VAL A 130 -1.06 -13.95 -15.30
N ILE A 131 -0.89 -14.44 -16.53
CA ILE A 131 -1.96 -15.07 -17.31
C ILE A 131 -1.74 -16.59 -17.24
N ALA A 132 -2.62 -17.30 -16.54
CA ALA A 132 -2.62 -18.76 -16.53
C ALA A 132 -3.69 -19.26 -17.52
N ASN A 133 -3.26 -19.97 -18.56
CA ASN A 133 -4.17 -20.70 -19.44
C ASN A 133 -4.26 -22.15 -18.95
N ASN A 134 -5.46 -22.61 -18.59
CA ASN A 134 -5.69 -23.99 -18.17
C ASN A 134 -6.41 -24.78 -19.28
N SER A 135 -5.69 -25.17 -20.34
CA SER A 135 -6.24 -26.05 -21.37
C SER A 135 -6.07 -27.51 -20.96
N PHE A 136 -7.00 -27.99 -20.14
CA PHE A 136 -7.03 -29.40 -19.72
C PHE A 136 -7.92 -30.21 -20.68
N SER A 137 -7.28 -30.99 -21.56
CA SER A 137 -7.96 -32.04 -22.34
C SER A 137 -7.42 -33.40 -21.92
N ARG A 138 -8.29 -34.26 -21.38
CA ARG A 138 -7.98 -35.62 -20.96
C ARG A 138 -8.75 -36.59 -21.84
N ASP A 139 -8.11 -37.13 -22.87
CA ASP A 139 -8.64 -38.27 -23.62
C ASP A 139 -8.34 -39.56 -22.86
N LEU A 140 -9.25 -39.93 -21.97
CA LEU A 140 -9.22 -41.20 -21.24
C LEU A 140 -10.10 -42.22 -21.99
N GLY A 141 -9.51 -43.03 -22.87
CA GLY A 141 -10.20 -44.13 -23.56
C GLY A 141 -9.94 -45.47 -22.87
N VAL A 142 -10.98 -46.21 -22.51
CA VAL A 142 -10.87 -47.62 -22.07
C VAL A 142 -11.31 -48.52 -23.23
N ARG A 143 -10.47 -49.50 -23.57
CA ARG A 143 -10.75 -50.47 -24.65
C ARG A 143 -11.10 -51.80 -24.01
N PHE A 144 -12.32 -52.27 -24.24
CA PHE A 144 -12.77 -53.59 -23.79
C PHE A 144 -12.91 -54.51 -25.00
N GLY A 145 -12.18 -55.62 -24.98
CA GLY A 145 -12.21 -56.66 -25.99
C GLY A 145 -12.46 -58.02 -25.37
N LEU A 146 -13.29 -58.83 -26.04
CA LEU A 146 -13.52 -60.24 -25.73
C LEU A 146 -12.90 -61.07 -26.86
N SER A 147 -12.05 -62.01 -26.50
CA SER A 147 -11.47 -62.97 -27.45
C SER A 147 -11.64 -64.38 -26.89
N GLY A 148 -12.02 -65.31 -27.76
CA GLY A 148 -12.21 -66.71 -27.40
C GLY A 148 -11.74 -67.64 -28.52
N THR A 149 -11.02 -68.70 -28.13
CA THR A 149 -10.55 -69.75 -29.02
C THR A 149 -11.27 -71.06 -28.71
N ARG A 150 -11.73 -71.76 -29.74
CA ARG A 150 -12.40 -73.06 -29.64
C ARG A 150 -11.78 -74.05 -30.63
N GLU A 151 -11.41 -75.23 -30.15
CA GLU A 151 -11.06 -76.36 -31.00
C GLU A 151 -12.33 -77.04 -31.52
N ILE A 152 -12.38 -77.32 -32.83
CA ILE A 152 -13.57 -77.86 -33.48
C ILE A 152 -13.40 -79.36 -33.77
N ALA A 153 -12.23 -79.80 -34.28
CA ALA A 153 -11.79 -81.20 -34.38
C ALA A 153 -10.41 -81.28 -35.07
N ASN A 154 -9.64 -82.36 -34.86
CA ASN A 154 -8.37 -82.65 -35.55
C ASN A 154 -7.32 -81.52 -35.42
N ASN A 155 -7.04 -81.03 -34.22
CA ASN A 155 -6.09 -79.93 -33.96
C ASN A 155 -6.38 -78.61 -34.73
N ASN A 156 -7.61 -78.45 -35.22
CA ASN A 156 -8.06 -77.22 -35.88
C ASN A 156 -8.80 -76.32 -34.89
N TRP A 157 -8.36 -75.08 -34.77
CA TRP A 157 -8.92 -74.11 -33.84
C TRP A 157 -9.48 -72.88 -34.57
N ILE A 158 -10.56 -72.35 -34.02
CA ILE A 158 -11.17 -71.08 -34.43
C ILE A 158 -11.02 -70.09 -33.29
N THR A 159 -10.45 -68.92 -33.59
CA THR A 159 -10.42 -67.79 -32.66
C THR A 159 -11.35 -66.70 -33.16
N THR A 160 -12.27 -66.27 -32.30
CA THR A 160 -13.13 -65.12 -32.55
C THR A 160 -12.80 -64.01 -31.57
N ALA A 161 -12.58 -62.81 -32.08
CA ALA A 161 -12.34 -61.62 -31.28
C ALA A 161 -13.33 -60.52 -31.65
N GLY A 162 -13.94 -59.90 -30.62
CA GLY A 162 -14.86 -58.79 -30.75
C GLY A 162 -14.62 -57.74 -29.66
N GLY A 163 -14.52 -56.48 -30.06
CA GLY A 163 -14.32 -55.35 -29.14
C GLY A 163 -15.48 -54.36 -29.19
N LEU A 164 -15.75 -53.70 -28.05
CA LEU A 164 -16.69 -52.59 -27.98
C LEU A 164 -15.89 -51.28 -27.90
N GLY A 165 -15.73 -50.59 -29.03
CA GLY A 165 -15.14 -49.25 -29.10
C GLY A 165 -13.78 -49.18 -29.80
N GLY A 166 -13.76 -48.41 -30.90
CA GLY A 166 -12.57 -48.11 -31.71
C GLY A 166 -12.31 -49.15 -32.79
N TYR A 167 -12.28 -48.71 -34.06
CA TYR A 167 -12.03 -49.44 -35.32
C TYR A 167 -11.20 -50.73 -35.18
N LEU A 168 -11.82 -51.83 -34.77
CA LEU A 168 -11.26 -53.16 -34.79
C LEU A 168 -12.29 -54.07 -35.44
N ASP A 169 -11.97 -54.53 -36.65
CA ASP A 169 -12.78 -55.48 -37.39
C ASP A 169 -12.94 -56.76 -36.58
N ASN A 170 -14.18 -57.22 -36.38
CA ASN A 170 -14.47 -58.54 -35.82
C ASN A 170 -13.76 -59.57 -36.70
N THR A 171 -12.68 -60.13 -36.18
CA THR A 171 -11.79 -61.02 -36.92
C THR A 171 -12.00 -62.43 -36.40
N ALA A 172 -12.38 -63.33 -37.31
CA ALA A 172 -12.46 -64.76 -37.08
C ALA A 172 -11.31 -65.41 -37.83
N ASP A 173 -10.33 -65.92 -37.09
CA ASP A 173 -9.17 -66.60 -37.65
C ASP A 173 -9.34 -68.13 -37.52
N ILE A 174 -9.00 -68.85 -38.59
CA ILE A 174 -9.12 -70.32 -38.67
C ILE A 174 -7.73 -70.87 -38.98
N GLY A 175 -7.12 -71.51 -37.98
CA GLY A 175 -5.77 -72.04 -38.06
C GLY A 175 -5.70 -73.53 -37.70
N SER A 176 -4.95 -74.30 -38.49
CA SER A 176 -4.60 -75.70 -38.19
C SER A 176 -3.13 -75.77 -37.77
N ALA A 177 -2.85 -76.29 -36.56
CA ALA A 177 -1.48 -76.45 -36.09
C ALA A 177 -0.80 -77.65 -36.78
N VAL A 178 0.02 -77.40 -37.80
CA VAL A 178 1.04 -78.36 -38.22
C VAL A 178 2.15 -78.32 -37.17
N LEU A 179 2.16 -79.31 -36.26
CA LEU A 179 3.26 -79.52 -35.33
C LEU A 179 4.50 -79.95 -36.12
N ALA A 180 5.25 -78.97 -36.64
CA ALA A 180 6.60 -79.16 -37.13
C ALA A 180 7.50 -79.53 -35.93
N GLY A 181 8.04 -80.74 -35.97
CA GLY A 181 8.49 -81.46 -34.78
C GLY A 181 9.84 -81.06 -34.16
N ALA A 182 10.11 -81.66 -33.00
CA ALA A 182 11.38 -82.27 -32.57
C ALA A 182 11.28 -82.73 -31.09
N ALA A 183 11.67 -83.99 -30.81
CA ALA A 183 12.52 -84.44 -29.68
C ALA A 183 12.14 -85.84 -29.11
N GLU A 184 13.05 -86.79 -29.37
CA GLU A 184 13.49 -88.01 -28.65
C GLU A 184 12.71 -88.56 -27.44
N ALA A 185 12.47 -89.89 -27.43
CA ALA A 185 12.97 -90.82 -26.39
C ALA A 185 12.62 -92.31 -26.67
N LEU A 186 13.66 -93.12 -26.87
CA LEU A 186 13.89 -94.51 -26.43
C LEU A 186 12.69 -95.49 -26.31
N PHE A 187 12.59 -96.46 -27.23
CA PHE A 187 12.38 -97.88 -26.87
C PHE A 187 13.13 -98.79 -27.87
N SER A 188 14.00 -99.60 -27.29
CA SER A 188 14.95 -100.54 -27.91
C SER A 188 14.25 -101.76 -28.49
N THR A 189 14.70 -102.21 -29.67
CA THR A 189 14.36 -103.49 -30.27
C THR A 189 15.17 -104.62 -29.61
N ALA A 190 14.50 -105.53 -28.92
CA ALA A 190 14.78 -106.97 -28.83
C ALA A 190 13.59 -107.65 -28.15
#